data_AF-A0A937X3M5-F1
#
_entry.id   AF-A0A937X3M5-F1
#
_cell.length_a   1.000
_cell.length_b   1.000
_cell.length_c   1.000
_cell.angle_alpha   90.00
_cell.angle_beta   90.00
_cell.angle_gamma   90.00
#
_symmetry.space_group_name_H-M   'P 1'
#
loop_
_entity.id
_entity.type
_entity.pdbx_description
1 polymer ?
#
loop_
_entity_poly.entity_id
_entity_poly.type
_entity_poly.pdbx_seq_one_letter_code
_entity_poly.pdbx_strand_id
1 'polypeptide(L)'
;DRILKTVVNILSTVVTYERGSIALLDEGQLAVNAISGQQQVDRKDPATKGLEDFLRDQHSKNEAHWLVPYEDRTALILPMRDEEGLVGILALEAKPPQHLTPSQIEIVSILAAQATVAIRNAQLYKQVPTLNLQGIASILSPKAMNRRRLTVLGIMTAAIVALCFIQVPLTIPGEASVLPSDQIRVVAREGGTIKRVLVSEGDPVKEGALLAELDSADLELGLAAKLADLEVSRVKTRQLRLSSDAGALALEEIRVRQAEAEAALLRQRIAAARLLAPIAGVVVTPKLREKLGATLAKGEALLDLARVEEMTVDIAVGEGDLGRIKEGEPVSVRLLAYPTRTFRGEVALISPKAEPSDTGSTFKVRATIANEGAALRAGMQGTARIQAGHHRLVVTMLRGPAAWLQLTWWRLKP
;
A
#
# COMPACT_ATOMS: atom_id res chain seq x y z
N ASP A 1 32.86 -7.51 -13.92
CA ASP A 1 33.72 -6.59 -14.71
C ASP A 1 33.00 -5.35 -15.23
N ARG A 2 32.00 -5.46 -16.12
CA ARG A 2 31.29 -4.27 -16.66
C ARG A 2 30.63 -3.41 -15.57
N ILE A 3 29.99 -4.04 -14.59
CA ILE A 3 29.35 -3.38 -13.44
C ILE A 3 30.38 -2.60 -12.60
N LEU A 4 31.52 -3.22 -12.28
CA LEU A 4 32.58 -2.60 -11.48
C LEU A 4 33.13 -1.32 -12.13
N LYS A 5 33.31 -1.34 -13.45
CA LYS A 5 33.75 -0.16 -14.20
C LYS A 5 32.72 0.95 -14.22
N THR A 6 31.44 0.59 -14.39
CA THR A 6 30.34 1.56 -14.35
C THR A 6 30.28 2.25 -12.99
N VAL A 7 30.44 1.50 -11.89
CA VAL A 7 30.48 2.06 -10.53
C VAL A 7 31.62 3.07 -10.38
N VAL A 8 32.84 2.69 -10.75
CA VAL A 8 33.99 3.60 -10.64
C VAL A 8 33.78 4.84 -11.51
N ASN A 9 33.38 4.70 -12.78
CA ASN A 9 33.22 5.86 -13.67
C ASN A 9 32.03 6.77 -13.29
N ILE A 10 30.98 6.26 -12.65
CA ILE A 10 29.89 7.10 -12.13
C ILE A 10 30.40 7.95 -10.97
N LEU A 11 31.28 7.43 -10.12
CA LEU A 11 31.82 8.20 -9.00
C LEU A 11 32.53 9.48 -9.45
N SER A 12 33.17 9.50 -10.64
CA SER A 12 33.81 10.72 -11.16
C SER A 12 32.83 11.85 -11.48
N THR A 13 31.53 11.55 -11.59
CA THR A 13 30.49 12.57 -11.78
C THR A 13 30.07 13.25 -10.48
N VAL A 14 30.37 12.61 -9.35
CA VAL A 14 29.91 13.01 -8.01
C VAL A 14 31.06 13.61 -7.20
N VAL A 15 32.27 13.07 -7.38
CA VAL A 15 33.48 13.48 -6.67
C VAL A 15 34.66 13.52 -7.65
N THR A 16 35.44 14.59 -7.60
CA THR A 16 36.70 14.70 -8.34
C THR A 16 37.78 13.88 -7.66
N TYR A 17 38.34 12.89 -8.37
CA TYR A 17 39.49 12.09 -7.95
C TYR A 17 40.39 11.80 -9.14
N GLU A 18 41.66 11.48 -8.91
CA GLU A 18 42.61 11.16 -10.00
C GLU A 18 42.54 9.68 -10.38
N ARG A 19 42.42 8.79 -9.39
CA ARG A 19 42.32 7.36 -9.60
C ARG A 19 41.29 6.76 -8.65
N GLY A 20 40.32 6.05 -9.22
CA GLY A 20 39.36 5.25 -8.47
C GLY A 20 39.62 3.78 -8.78
N SER A 21 39.60 2.93 -7.77
CA SER A 21 39.82 1.49 -7.93
C SER A 21 38.88 0.66 -7.07
N ILE A 22 38.50 -0.51 -7.58
CA ILE A 22 37.75 -1.52 -6.83
C ILE A 22 38.58 -2.80 -6.79
N ALA A 23 38.88 -3.24 -5.58
CA ALA A 23 39.42 -4.56 -5.31
C ALA A 23 38.34 -5.46 -4.74
N LEU A 24 38.15 -6.66 -5.30
CA LEU A 24 37.22 -7.65 -4.76
C LEU A 24 37.98 -8.69 -3.95
N LEU A 25 37.33 -9.19 -2.90
CA LEU A 25 37.84 -10.33 -2.14
C LEU A 25 37.43 -11.62 -2.88
N ASP A 26 38.42 -12.34 -3.40
CA ASP A 26 38.23 -13.62 -4.09
C ASP A 26 39.15 -14.67 -3.46
N GLU A 27 38.59 -15.78 -2.96
CA GLU A 27 39.30 -16.85 -2.26
C GLU A 27 40.26 -16.37 -1.13
N GLY A 28 39.88 -15.28 -0.43
CA GLY A 28 40.67 -14.72 0.67
C GLY A 28 41.82 -13.79 0.24
N GLN A 29 41.94 -13.48 -1.05
CA GLN A 29 42.89 -12.49 -1.57
C GLN A 29 42.16 -11.30 -2.19
N LEU A 30 42.64 -10.09 -1.91
CA LEU A 30 42.17 -8.87 -2.57
C LEU A 30 42.87 -8.74 -3.92
N ALA A 31 42.08 -8.70 -4.99
CA ALA A 31 42.56 -8.46 -6.35
C ALA A 31 41.90 -7.20 -6.91
N VAL A 32 42.64 -6.35 -7.61
CA VAL A 32 42.07 -5.16 -8.27
C VAL A 32 41.34 -5.60 -9.53
N ASN A 33 40.05 -5.31 -9.60
CA ASN A 33 39.16 -5.71 -10.70
C ASN A 33 38.75 -4.54 -11.61
N ALA A 34 38.84 -3.30 -11.12
CA ALA A 34 38.55 -2.12 -11.92
C ALA A 34 39.41 -0.93 -11.49
N ILE A 35 39.88 -0.16 -12.47
CA ILE A 35 40.56 1.12 -12.30
C ILE A 35 39.88 2.14 -13.23
N SER A 36 39.59 3.33 -12.71
CA SER A 36 39.00 4.44 -13.46
C SER A 36 39.81 4.74 -14.73
N GLY A 37 39.13 4.93 -15.86
CA GLY A 37 39.79 5.27 -17.13
C GLY A 37 40.52 4.10 -17.84
N GLN A 38 40.59 2.90 -17.27
CA GLN A 38 41.21 1.74 -17.91
C GLN A 38 40.18 0.77 -18.50
N GLN A 39 40.39 0.36 -19.76
CA GLN A 39 39.52 -0.65 -20.41
C GLN A 39 39.78 -2.07 -19.90
N GLN A 40 41.00 -2.40 -19.47
CA GLN A 40 41.34 -3.69 -18.88
C GLN A 40 42.44 -3.46 -17.84
N VAL A 41 42.30 -4.08 -16.67
CA VAL A 41 43.32 -3.99 -15.62
C VAL A 41 44.41 -5.02 -15.93
N ASP A 42 45.62 -4.54 -16.18
CA ASP A 42 46.78 -5.42 -16.29
C ASP A 42 47.34 -5.73 -14.90
N ARG A 43 47.08 -6.94 -14.41
CA ARG A 43 47.54 -7.41 -13.09
C ARG A 43 49.06 -7.64 -13.03
N LYS A 44 49.76 -7.61 -14.16
CA LYS A 44 51.22 -7.74 -14.19
C LYS A 44 51.94 -6.41 -14.08
N ASP A 45 51.22 -5.29 -14.24
CA ASP A 45 51.75 -3.94 -14.08
C ASP A 45 52.21 -3.70 -12.63
N PRO A 46 53.47 -3.27 -12.41
CA PRO A 46 54.00 -2.93 -11.08
C PRO A 46 53.11 -1.95 -10.31
N ALA A 47 52.47 -0.99 -10.98
CA ALA A 47 51.60 0.00 -10.34
C ALA A 47 50.25 -0.57 -9.88
N THR A 48 49.80 -1.67 -10.50
CA THR A 48 48.59 -2.40 -10.06
C THR A 48 48.91 -3.32 -8.89
N LYS A 49 50.07 -3.97 -8.91
CA LYS A 49 50.55 -4.79 -7.78
C LYS A 49 50.83 -3.98 -6.52
N GLY A 50 51.48 -2.82 -6.65
CA GLY A 50 51.71 -1.91 -5.52
C GLY A 50 50.41 -1.47 -4.85
N LEU A 51 49.37 -1.21 -5.66
CA LEU A 51 48.03 -0.88 -5.16
C LEU A 51 47.36 -2.09 -4.48
N GLU A 52 47.45 -3.30 -5.04
CA GLU A 52 46.92 -4.53 -4.42
C GLU A 52 47.56 -4.80 -3.06
N ASP A 53 48.89 -4.65 -2.96
CA ASP A 53 49.65 -4.84 -1.72
C ASP A 53 49.28 -3.77 -0.68
N PHE A 54 49.13 -2.51 -1.10
CA PHE A 54 48.67 -1.43 -0.22
C PHE A 54 47.25 -1.68 0.32
N LEU A 55 46.29 -2.03 -0.56
CA LEU A 55 44.91 -2.31 -0.14
C LEU A 55 44.83 -3.54 0.78
N ARG A 56 45.72 -4.52 0.59
CA ARG A 56 45.84 -5.69 1.47
C ARG A 56 46.34 -5.32 2.87
N ASP A 57 47.33 -4.45 2.97
CA ASP A 57 47.81 -3.94 4.27
C ASP A 57 46.70 -3.17 5.01
N GLN A 58 45.96 -2.33 4.27
CA GLN A 58 44.87 -1.53 4.83
C GLN A 58 43.63 -2.36 5.18
N HIS A 59 43.38 -3.51 4.53
CA HIS A 59 42.25 -4.40 4.81
C HIS A 59 42.18 -4.88 6.27
N SER A 60 43.31 -5.00 6.95
CA SER A 60 43.40 -5.48 8.33
C SER A 60 42.79 -4.53 9.37
N LYS A 61 42.53 -3.27 8.99
CA LYS A 61 42.00 -2.23 9.90
C LYS A 61 40.47 -2.21 9.86
N ASN A 62 39.85 -2.24 11.04
CA ASN A 62 38.38 -2.34 11.21
C ASN A 62 37.70 -0.96 11.32
N GLU A 63 38.01 -0.05 10.40
CA GLU A 63 37.41 1.29 10.34
C GLU A 63 36.34 1.40 9.24
N ALA A 64 35.40 2.32 9.37
CA ALA A 64 34.28 2.46 8.42
C ALA A 64 34.67 3.19 7.12
N HIS A 65 35.62 4.11 7.21
CA HIS A 65 36.25 4.82 6.10
C HIS A 65 37.48 5.53 6.67
N TRP A 66 38.58 5.58 5.93
CA TRP A 66 39.77 6.29 6.42
C TRP A 66 40.57 6.90 5.29
N LEU A 67 41.24 8.01 5.60
CA LEU A 67 42.12 8.74 4.70
C LEU A 67 43.56 8.35 5.01
N VAL A 68 44.26 7.78 4.02
CA VAL A 68 45.64 7.31 4.18
C VAL A 68 46.53 8.01 3.15
N PRO A 69 47.73 8.48 3.54
CA PRO A 69 48.72 8.90 2.56
C PRO A 69 49.17 7.69 1.73
N TYR A 70 49.11 7.81 0.41
CA TYR A 70 49.57 6.81 -0.54
C TYR A 70 50.39 7.51 -1.63
N GLU A 71 51.70 7.23 -1.69
CA GLU A 71 52.65 7.95 -2.55
C GLU A 71 52.59 9.48 -2.35
N ASP A 72 52.32 10.26 -3.40
CA ASP A 72 52.12 11.71 -3.38
C ASP A 72 50.63 12.12 -3.23
N ARG A 73 49.76 11.17 -2.82
CA ARG A 73 48.30 11.30 -2.80
C ARG A 73 47.69 10.99 -1.43
N THR A 74 46.44 11.36 -1.26
CA THR A 74 45.57 10.86 -0.18
C THR A 74 44.56 9.87 -0.77
N ALA A 75 44.53 8.66 -0.22
CA ALA A 75 43.58 7.62 -0.58
C ALA A 75 42.44 7.57 0.46
N LEU A 76 41.20 7.76 0.02
CA LEU A 76 40.00 7.40 0.77
C LEU A 76 39.73 5.92 0.55
N ILE A 77 39.76 5.14 1.62
CA ILE A 77 39.51 3.70 1.59
C ILE A 77 38.13 3.42 2.19
N LEU A 78 37.31 2.73 1.43
CA LEU A 78 35.93 2.37 1.78
C LEU A 78 35.75 0.85 1.70
N PRO A 79 35.60 0.16 2.84
CA PRO A 79 35.29 -1.26 2.85
C PRO A 79 33.85 -1.48 2.37
N MET A 80 33.70 -2.33 1.35
CA MET A 80 32.41 -2.77 0.83
C MET A 80 31.99 -4.05 1.56
N ARG A 81 31.16 -3.90 2.61
CA ARG A 81 30.71 -4.99 3.50
C ARG A 81 29.21 -5.20 3.42
N ASP A 82 28.79 -6.45 3.54
CA ASP A 82 27.40 -6.86 3.75
C ASP A 82 27.28 -7.70 5.05
N GLU A 83 26.11 -8.30 5.28
CA GLU A 83 25.85 -9.16 6.45
C GLU A 83 26.70 -10.44 6.48
N GLU A 84 27.24 -10.87 5.33
CA GLU A 84 28.03 -12.10 5.18
C GLU A 84 29.54 -11.83 5.24
N GLY A 85 29.97 -10.57 5.13
CA GLY A 85 31.36 -10.16 5.37
C GLY A 85 31.86 -9.09 4.41
N LEU A 86 33.18 -9.04 4.21
CA LEU A 86 33.78 -8.12 3.25
C LEU A 86 33.62 -8.67 1.82
N VAL A 87 33.00 -7.88 0.96
CA VAL A 87 32.87 -8.17 -0.49
C VAL A 87 34.08 -7.60 -1.26
N GLY A 88 34.60 -6.45 -0.84
CA GLY A 88 35.76 -5.81 -1.45
C GLY A 88 36.11 -4.46 -0.83
N ILE A 89 36.97 -3.70 -1.50
CA ILE A 89 37.40 -2.35 -1.11
C ILE A 89 37.25 -1.42 -2.30
N LEU A 90 36.63 -0.26 -2.08
CA LEU A 90 36.64 0.87 -2.99
C LEU A 90 37.68 1.88 -2.50
N ALA A 91 38.62 2.26 -3.36
CA ALA A 91 39.64 3.25 -3.04
C ALA A 91 39.61 4.41 -4.03
N LEU A 92 39.59 5.64 -3.51
CA LEU A 92 39.66 6.88 -4.29
C LEU A 92 40.91 7.67 -3.91
N GLU A 93 41.76 7.97 -4.88
CA GLU A 93 43.02 8.69 -4.70
C GLU A 93 42.91 10.13 -5.23
N ALA A 94 43.32 11.12 -4.44
CA ALA A 94 43.35 12.54 -4.81
C ALA A 94 44.64 13.24 -4.31
N LYS A 95 45.15 14.23 -5.05
CA LYS A 95 46.33 15.02 -4.66
C LYS A 95 45.95 16.19 -3.75
N PRO A 96 46.76 16.52 -2.71
CA PRO A 96 46.57 17.73 -1.93
C PRO A 96 46.64 18.99 -2.83
N PRO A 97 45.82 20.04 -2.59
CA PRO A 97 44.94 20.25 -1.45
C PRO A 97 43.50 19.78 -1.65
N GLN A 98 43.20 18.89 -2.62
CA GLN A 98 41.85 18.35 -2.78
C GLN A 98 41.49 17.49 -1.56
N HIS A 99 40.71 18.07 -0.67
CA HIS A 99 40.15 17.38 0.49
C HIS A 99 38.68 17.06 0.21
N LEU A 100 38.32 15.79 0.36
CA LEU A 100 36.94 15.36 0.31
C LEU A 100 36.19 15.94 1.51
N THR A 101 35.09 16.63 1.25
CA THR A 101 34.24 17.13 2.33
C THR A 101 33.53 15.97 3.03
N PRO A 102 33.13 16.10 4.30
CA PRO A 102 32.36 15.07 5.00
C PRO A 102 31.11 14.63 4.22
N SER A 103 30.41 15.57 3.57
CA SER A 103 29.25 15.28 2.71
C SER A 103 29.62 14.48 1.46
N GLN A 104 30.78 14.73 0.85
CA GLN A 104 31.26 13.91 -0.28
C GLN A 104 31.62 12.49 0.17
N ILE A 105 32.24 12.34 1.34
CA ILE A 105 32.56 11.03 1.92
C ILE A 105 31.27 10.24 2.18
N GLU A 106 30.23 10.89 2.68
CA GLU A 106 28.91 10.29 2.91
C GLU A 106 28.24 9.85 1.59
N ILE A 107 28.30 10.66 0.54
CA ILE A 107 27.73 10.28 -0.76
C ILE A 107 28.50 9.09 -1.35
N VAL A 108 29.83 9.10 -1.28
CA VAL A 108 30.66 7.99 -1.80
C VAL A 108 30.43 6.72 -0.97
N SER A 109 30.22 6.81 0.35
CA SER A 109 29.93 5.64 1.19
C SER A 109 28.56 5.03 0.87
N ILE A 110 27.54 5.84 0.61
CA ILE A 110 26.22 5.38 0.15
C ILE A 110 26.35 4.66 -1.20
N LEU A 111 27.11 5.22 -2.15
CA LEU A 111 27.33 4.62 -3.45
C LEU A 111 28.13 3.31 -3.34
N ALA A 112 29.11 3.25 -2.43
CA ALA A 112 29.85 2.02 -2.13
C ALA A 112 28.92 0.93 -1.57
N ALA A 113 27.99 1.29 -0.69
CA ALA A 113 26.99 0.35 -0.17
C ALA A 113 26.07 -0.19 -1.28
N GLN A 114 25.57 0.66 -2.17
CA GLN A 114 24.77 0.22 -3.33
C GLN A 114 25.57 -0.67 -4.30
N ALA A 115 26.84 -0.33 -4.54
CA ALA A 115 27.74 -1.15 -5.35
C ALA A 115 27.98 -2.52 -4.71
N THR A 116 28.11 -2.58 -3.38
CA THR A 116 28.25 -3.84 -2.62
C THR A 116 27.07 -4.79 -2.89
N VAL A 117 25.84 -4.29 -2.79
CA VAL A 117 24.62 -5.07 -3.07
C VAL A 117 24.59 -5.55 -4.53
N ALA A 118 24.92 -4.68 -5.48
CA ALA A 118 24.93 -5.02 -6.90
C ALA A 118 25.99 -6.11 -7.23
N ILE A 119 27.17 -6.03 -6.61
CA ILE A 119 28.26 -7.00 -6.79
C ILE A 119 27.87 -8.35 -6.19
N ARG A 120 27.28 -8.36 -4.98
CA ARG A 120 26.80 -9.58 -4.33
C ARG A 120 25.73 -10.29 -5.17
N ASN A 121 24.75 -9.54 -5.65
CA ASN A 121 23.72 -10.06 -6.55
C ASN A 121 24.33 -10.67 -7.81
N ALA A 122 25.31 -10.00 -8.42
CA ALA A 122 26.00 -10.53 -9.60
C ALA A 122 26.83 -11.79 -9.31
N GLN A 123 27.39 -11.94 -8.10
CA GLN A 123 28.12 -13.14 -7.67
C GLN A 123 27.16 -14.31 -7.37
N LEU A 124 26.01 -14.06 -6.75
CA LEU A 124 24.97 -15.08 -6.52
C LEU A 124 24.49 -15.72 -7.83
N TYR A 125 24.40 -14.96 -8.92
CA TYR A 125 24.08 -15.50 -10.25
C TYR A 125 25.12 -16.49 -10.79
N LYS A 126 26.39 -16.42 -10.37
CA LYS A 126 27.39 -17.45 -10.70
C LYS A 126 27.19 -18.74 -9.92
N GLN A 127 26.54 -18.68 -8.76
CA GLN A 127 26.27 -19.83 -7.89
C GLN A 127 24.94 -20.51 -8.18
N VAL A 128 24.00 -19.82 -8.87
CA VAL A 128 22.84 -20.50 -9.45
C VAL A 128 23.39 -21.52 -10.45
N PRO A 129 23.11 -22.83 -10.30
CA PRO A 129 23.54 -23.82 -11.26
C PRO A 129 22.92 -23.43 -12.60
N THR A 130 23.75 -22.84 -13.48
CA THR A 130 23.33 -22.60 -14.85
C THR A 130 22.85 -23.95 -15.36
N LEU A 131 21.55 -24.03 -15.69
CA LEU A 131 21.00 -25.25 -16.28
C LEU A 131 21.95 -25.60 -17.41
N ASN A 132 22.60 -26.76 -17.28
CA ASN A 132 23.67 -27.18 -18.15
C ASN A 132 23.02 -27.47 -19.52
N LEU A 133 22.84 -26.41 -20.33
CA LEU A 133 22.14 -26.44 -21.61
C LEU A 133 22.81 -27.42 -22.59
N GLN A 134 24.11 -27.66 -22.40
CA GLN A 134 24.85 -28.72 -23.10
C GLN A 134 24.37 -30.13 -22.73
N GLY A 135 23.98 -30.36 -21.47
CA GLY A 135 23.35 -31.60 -21.01
C GLY A 135 21.97 -31.82 -21.66
N ILE A 136 21.17 -30.77 -21.78
CA ILE A 136 19.86 -30.81 -22.46
C ILE A 136 20.05 -31.01 -23.98
N ALA A 137 21.03 -30.37 -24.60
CA ALA A 137 21.33 -30.55 -26.02
C ALA A 137 21.81 -31.96 -26.35
N SER A 138 22.52 -32.64 -25.44
CA SER A 138 22.93 -34.04 -25.63
C SER A 138 21.76 -35.02 -25.59
N ILE A 139 20.67 -34.69 -24.88
CA ILE A 139 19.40 -35.44 -24.86
C ILE A 139 18.66 -35.30 -26.21
N LEU A 140 18.85 -34.19 -26.93
CA LEU A 140 18.25 -33.94 -28.25
C LEU A 140 19.15 -34.32 -29.44
N SER A 141 20.33 -34.92 -29.21
CA SER A 141 21.24 -35.29 -30.30
C SER A 141 20.85 -36.62 -30.99
N PRO A 142 20.70 -36.67 -32.33
CA PRO A 142 20.10 -37.81 -33.04
C PRO A 142 21.11 -38.94 -33.38
N LYS A 143 22.03 -39.30 -32.47
CA LYS A 143 22.96 -40.42 -32.69
C LYS A 143 22.72 -41.58 -31.72
N ALA A 144 22.24 -42.69 -32.31
CA ALA A 144 22.05 -44.03 -31.73
C ALA A 144 21.23 -44.09 -30.43
N MET A 145 19.91 -44.09 -30.59
CA MET A 145 18.93 -44.14 -29.50
C MET A 145 18.78 -45.56 -28.93
N ASN A 146 19.28 -45.78 -27.71
CA ASN A 146 19.24 -47.08 -27.03
C ASN A 146 17.83 -47.35 -26.42
N ARG A 147 17.30 -48.59 -26.46
CA ARG A 147 15.91 -48.91 -26.02
C ARG A 147 15.57 -48.41 -24.59
N ARG A 148 16.53 -48.43 -23.67
CA ARG A 148 16.38 -47.89 -22.30
C ARG A 148 16.20 -46.36 -22.25
N ARG A 149 16.78 -45.63 -23.19
CA ARG A 149 16.60 -44.17 -23.29
C ARG A 149 15.22 -43.82 -23.86
N LEU A 150 14.69 -44.64 -24.78
CA LEU A 150 13.35 -44.48 -25.33
C LEU A 150 12.26 -44.70 -24.25
N THR A 151 12.45 -45.69 -23.38
CA THR A 151 11.52 -45.93 -22.26
C THR A 151 11.57 -44.81 -21.22
N VAL A 152 12.76 -44.27 -20.92
CA VAL A 152 12.89 -43.12 -20.01
C VAL A 152 12.26 -41.86 -20.60
N LEU A 153 12.47 -41.59 -21.89
CA LEU A 153 11.85 -40.46 -22.59
C LEU A 153 10.32 -40.61 -22.67
N GLY A 154 9.84 -41.83 -22.90
CA GLY A 154 8.41 -42.18 -22.87
C GLY A 154 7.76 -41.99 -21.50
N ILE A 155 8.43 -42.40 -20.42
CA ILE A 155 7.94 -42.18 -19.05
C ILE A 155 7.94 -40.69 -18.71
N MET A 156 8.99 -39.95 -19.08
CA MET A 156 9.06 -38.50 -18.86
C MET A 156 7.98 -37.74 -19.63
N THR A 157 7.74 -38.10 -20.90
CA THR A 157 6.65 -37.50 -21.69
C THR A 157 5.28 -37.86 -21.12
N ALA A 158 5.06 -39.11 -20.72
CA ALA A 158 3.83 -39.52 -20.04
C ALA A 158 3.63 -38.78 -18.70
N ALA A 159 4.68 -38.56 -17.93
CA ALA A 159 4.64 -37.79 -16.69
C ALA A 159 4.31 -36.30 -16.92
N ILE A 160 4.89 -35.68 -17.95
CA ILE A 160 4.57 -34.30 -18.36
C ILE A 160 3.11 -34.20 -18.83
N VAL A 161 2.65 -35.17 -19.63
CA VAL A 161 1.27 -35.26 -20.09
C VAL A 161 0.32 -35.44 -18.91
N ALA A 162 0.65 -36.32 -17.95
CA ALA A 162 -0.13 -36.50 -16.73
C ALA A 162 -0.20 -35.20 -15.90
N LEU A 163 0.92 -34.47 -15.78
CA LEU A 163 0.96 -33.15 -15.12
C LEU A 163 0.03 -32.12 -15.77
N CYS A 164 -0.19 -32.20 -17.09
CA CYS A 164 -1.12 -31.32 -17.81
C CYS A 164 -2.60 -31.59 -17.44
N PHE A 165 -2.94 -32.78 -16.94
CA PHE A 165 -4.31 -33.12 -16.56
C PHE A 165 -4.62 -32.89 -15.08
N ILE A 166 -3.60 -32.68 -14.23
CA ILE A 166 -3.81 -32.37 -12.82
C ILE A 166 -4.32 -30.93 -12.70
N GLN A 167 -5.54 -30.80 -12.21
CA GLN A 167 -6.16 -29.51 -11.85
C GLN A 167 -5.81 -29.17 -10.41
N VAL A 168 -5.28 -27.97 -10.18
CA VAL A 168 -5.03 -27.44 -8.84
C VAL A 168 -5.78 -26.13 -8.63
N PRO A 169 -6.28 -25.85 -7.42
CA PRO A 169 -6.86 -24.55 -7.11
C PRO A 169 -5.78 -23.48 -7.18
N LEU A 170 -6.01 -22.44 -7.97
CA LEU A 170 -5.12 -21.29 -8.04
C LEU A 170 -5.48 -20.35 -6.90
N THR A 171 -4.53 -20.12 -5.98
CA THR A 171 -4.68 -19.13 -4.92
C THR A 171 -3.75 -17.96 -5.16
N ILE A 172 -4.30 -16.76 -5.21
CA ILE A 172 -3.53 -15.52 -5.33
C ILE A 172 -3.38 -14.92 -3.93
N PRO A 173 -2.17 -14.89 -3.36
CA PRO A 173 -1.93 -14.25 -2.08
C PRO A 173 -1.89 -12.72 -2.24
N GLY A 174 -2.34 -12.01 -1.21
CA GLY A 174 -2.24 -10.55 -1.13
C GLY A 174 -2.24 -10.08 0.32
N GLU A 175 -1.69 -8.89 0.55
CA GLU A 175 -1.80 -8.22 1.86
C GLU A 175 -3.23 -7.72 2.05
N ALA A 176 -3.78 -7.93 3.24
CA ALA A 176 -5.17 -7.63 3.55
C ALA A 176 -5.25 -6.54 4.61
N SER A 177 -6.09 -5.55 4.39
CA SER A 177 -6.41 -4.49 5.36
C SER A 177 -7.92 -4.42 5.56
N VAL A 178 -8.36 -4.47 6.81
CA VAL A 178 -9.77 -4.42 7.18
C VAL A 178 -10.24 -2.97 7.26
N LEU A 179 -11.31 -2.69 6.55
CA LEU A 179 -12.03 -1.43 6.50
C LEU A 179 -13.48 -1.64 6.96
N PRO A 180 -14.13 -0.61 7.52
CA PRO A 180 -15.56 -0.63 7.73
C PRO A 180 -16.28 -0.71 6.39
N SER A 181 -17.41 -1.42 6.34
CA SER A 181 -18.15 -1.63 5.08
C SER A 181 -18.68 -0.32 4.51
N ASP A 182 -19.41 0.41 5.33
CA ASP A 182 -19.92 1.75 5.05
C ASP A 182 -19.62 2.68 6.23
N GLN A 183 -19.21 3.91 5.91
CA GLN A 183 -19.11 5.01 6.87
C GLN A 183 -20.02 6.16 6.43
N ILE A 184 -20.94 6.55 7.30
CA ILE A 184 -21.84 7.68 7.06
C ILE A 184 -21.51 8.80 8.04
N ARG A 185 -21.21 9.98 7.48
CA ARG A 185 -21.10 11.22 8.25
C ARG A 185 -22.48 11.70 8.67
N VAL A 186 -22.69 11.79 9.98
CA VAL A 186 -23.88 12.42 10.54
C VAL A 186 -23.62 13.91 10.62
N VAL A 187 -24.35 14.66 9.80
CA VAL A 187 -24.24 16.13 9.70
C VAL A 187 -25.39 16.83 10.42
N ALA A 188 -25.11 18.02 10.94
CA ALA A 188 -26.11 18.89 11.54
C ALA A 188 -27.04 19.46 10.44
N ARG A 189 -28.34 19.17 10.54
CA ARG A 189 -29.35 19.68 9.59
C ARG A 189 -29.72 21.15 9.87
N GLU A 190 -29.59 21.55 11.13
CA GLU A 190 -29.78 22.91 11.62
C GLU A 190 -28.50 23.34 12.37
N GLY A 191 -28.14 24.62 12.28
CA GLY A 191 -27.00 25.14 13.03
C GLY A 191 -27.38 25.42 14.49
N GLY A 192 -26.43 25.22 15.41
CA GLY A 192 -26.66 25.45 16.83
C GLY A 192 -25.53 24.93 17.71
N THR A 193 -25.59 25.25 19.00
CA THR A 193 -24.62 24.79 19.99
C THR A 193 -25.02 23.41 20.51
N ILE A 194 -24.06 22.50 20.64
CA ILE A 194 -24.32 21.15 21.15
C ILE A 194 -24.66 21.23 22.64
N LYS A 195 -25.93 20.98 22.98
CA LYS A 195 -26.44 20.97 24.35
C LYS A 195 -26.07 19.68 25.06
N ARG A 196 -26.27 18.54 24.40
CA ARG A 196 -26.01 17.21 24.95
C ARG A 196 -25.51 16.26 23.87
N VAL A 197 -24.59 15.37 24.27
CA VAL A 197 -24.13 14.22 23.49
C VAL A 197 -24.46 12.98 24.30
N LEU A 198 -25.18 12.03 23.69
CA LEU A 198 -25.67 10.83 24.37
C LEU A 198 -24.84 9.57 24.06
N VAL A 199 -23.95 9.66 23.08
CA VAL A 199 -23.14 8.55 22.58
C VAL A 199 -21.65 8.85 22.72
N SER A 200 -20.85 7.79 22.78
CA SER A 200 -19.39 7.84 22.90
C SER A 200 -18.76 7.00 21.80
N GLU A 201 -17.46 7.19 21.58
CA GLU A 201 -16.69 6.35 20.65
C GLU A 201 -16.83 4.87 21.04
N GLY A 202 -17.12 4.01 20.07
CA GLY A 202 -17.33 2.57 20.27
C GLY A 202 -18.73 2.16 20.69
N ASP A 203 -19.64 3.10 20.99
CA ASP A 203 -21.02 2.74 21.36
C ASP A 203 -21.81 2.23 20.13
N PRO A 204 -22.50 1.08 20.25
CA PRO A 204 -23.42 0.60 19.21
C PRO A 204 -24.73 1.40 19.25
N VAL A 205 -25.17 1.86 18.09
CA VAL A 205 -26.40 2.64 17.91
C VAL A 205 -27.33 1.96 16.92
N LYS A 206 -28.64 2.05 17.19
CA LYS A 206 -29.69 1.60 16.26
C LYS A 206 -30.08 2.74 15.32
N GLU A 207 -30.65 2.40 14.18
CA GLU A 207 -31.27 3.38 13.29
C GLU A 207 -32.34 4.19 14.04
N GLY A 208 -32.33 5.51 13.86
CA GLY A 208 -33.23 6.44 14.55
C GLY A 208 -32.86 6.76 16.00
N ALA A 209 -31.79 6.19 16.56
CA ALA A 209 -31.34 6.52 17.91
C ALA A 209 -30.86 7.99 17.99
N LEU A 210 -31.15 8.65 19.12
CA LEU A 210 -30.70 10.02 19.38
C LEU A 210 -29.21 10.03 19.75
N LEU A 211 -28.41 10.74 18.94
CA LEU A 211 -26.96 10.83 19.09
C LEU A 211 -26.56 12.06 19.88
N ALA A 212 -27.10 13.21 19.49
CA ALA A 212 -26.87 14.50 20.12
C ALA A 212 -28.07 15.43 19.96
N GLU A 213 -28.16 16.40 20.85
CA GLU A 213 -29.19 17.43 20.86
C GLU A 213 -28.51 18.80 20.81
N LEU A 214 -28.88 19.61 19.82
CA LEU A 214 -28.49 21.01 19.73
C LEU A 214 -29.41 21.86 20.61
N ASP A 215 -28.93 23.03 21.01
CA ASP A 215 -29.74 23.97 21.76
C ASP A 215 -30.83 24.58 20.86
N SER A 216 -32.08 24.20 21.14
CA SER A 216 -33.29 24.64 20.44
C SER A 216 -34.10 25.66 21.22
N ALA A 217 -33.58 26.22 22.32
CA ALA A 217 -34.34 27.11 23.20
C ALA A 217 -34.96 28.31 22.44
N ASP A 218 -34.19 28.97 21.58
CA ASP A 218 -34.67 30.10 20.77
C ASP A 218 -35.73 29.68 19.75
N LEU A 219 -35.58 28.48 19.16
CA LEU A 219 -36.56 27.93 18.21
C LEU A 219 -37.87 27.55 18.92
N GLU A 220 -37.78 27.01 20.13
CA GLU A 220 -38.92 26.65 20.98
C GLU A 220 -39.68 27.90 21.43
N LEU A 221 -38.98 28.96 21.84
CA LEU A 221 -39.57 30.26 22.14
C LEU A 221 -40.26 30.87 20.92
N GLY A 222 -39.61 30.82 19.75
CA GLY A 222 -40.21 31.26 18.49
C GLY A 222 -41.46 30.48 18.13
N LEU A 223 -41.47 29.15 18.34
CA LEU A 223 -42.64 28.33 18.10
C LEU A 223 -43.78 28.69 19.05
N ALA A 224 -43.50 28.91 20.33
CA ALA A 224 -44.50 29.31 21.31
C ALA A 224 -45.17 30.65 20.92
N ALA A 225 -44.37 31.63 20.47
CA ALA A 225 -44.90 32.91 19.98
C ALA A 225 -45.83 32.72 18.77
N LYS A 226 -45.43 31.91 17.78
CA LYS A 226 -46.25 31.63 16.59
C LYS A 226 -47.54 30.86 16.89
N LEU A 227 -47.52 30.00 17.89
CA LEU A 227 -48.74 29.31 18.35
C LEU A 227 -49.72 30.26 19.05
N ALA A 228 -49.22 31.24 19.80
CA ALA A 228 -50.05 32.29 20.38
C ALA A 228 -50.69 33.17 19.29
N ASP A 229 -49.90 33.61 18.29
CA ASP A 229 -50.41 34.38 17.14
C ASP A 229 -51.50 33.61 16.38
N LEU A 230 -51.27 32.31 16.15
CA LEU A 230 -52.24 31.43 15.50
C LEU A 230 -53.57 31.38 16.28
N GLU A 231 -53.51 31.29 17.61
CA GLU A 231 -54.71 31.25 18.44
C GLU A 231 -55.48 32.58 18.38
N VAL A 232 -54.76 33.72 18.43
CA VAL A 232 -55.36 35.05 18.25
C VAL A 232 -56.08 35.16 16.90
N SER A 233 -55.43 34.73 15.80
CA SER A 233 -56.05 34.73 14.46
C SER A 233 -57.24 33.78 14.35
N ARG A 234 -57.21 32.63 15.03
CA ARG A 234 -58.35 31.68 15.07
C ARG A 234 -59.55 32.25 15.80
N VAL A 235 -59.34 32.90 16.94
CA VAL A 235 -60.41 33.59 17.69
C VAL A 235 -61.02 34.70 16.82
N LYS A 236 -60.18 35.49 16.16
CA LYS A 236 -60.64 36.57 15.27
C LYS A 236 -61.41 36.05 14.06
N THR A 237 -60.96 34.96 13.45
CA THR A 237 -61.69 34.26 12.38
C THR A 237 -63.08 33.82 12.86
N ARG A 238 -63.18 33.26 14.07
CA ARG A 238 -64.47 32.86 14.66
C ARG A 238 -65.40 34.05 14.87
N GLN A 239 -64.89 35.19 15.33
CA GLN A 239 -65.67 36.42 15.46
C GLN A 239 -66.16 36.94 14.10
N LEU A 240 -65.29 36.96 13.08
CA LEU A 240 -65.62 37.43 11.73
C LEU A 240 -66.63 36.53 11.01
N ARG A 241 -66.59 35.21 11.28
CA ARG A 241 -67.61 34.26 10.81
C ARG A 241 -69.00 34.60 11.36
N LEU A 242 -69.09 35.09 12.59
CA LEU A 242 -70.35 35.51 13.20
C LEU A 242 -70.84 36.85 12.64
N SER A 243 -69.93 37.78 12.31
CA SER A 243 -70.29 39.10 11.77
C SER A 243 -70.61 39.09 10.26
N SER A 244 -70.49 37.94 9.58
CA SER A 244 -70.79 37.76 8.14
C SER A 244 -69.99 38.65 7.17
N ASP A 245 -68.81 39.14 7.57
CA ASP A 245 -67.91 39.89 6.69
C ASP A 245 -67.01 38.92 5.90
N ALA A 246 -67.43 38.59 4.67
CA ALA A 246 -66.73 37.63 3.82
C ALA A 246 -65.32 38.08 3.41
N GLY A 247 -65.11 39.39 3.22
CA GLY A 247 -63.82 39.93 2.78
C GLY A 247 -62.79 39.90 3.91
N ALA A 248 -63.18 40.36 5.10
CA ALA A 248 -62.32 40.30 6.28
C ALA A 248 -62.06 38.85 6.72
N LEU A 249 -63.06 37.97 6.59
CA LEU A 249 -62.91 36.55 6.89
C LEU A 249 -61.88 35.87 5.99
N ALA A 250 -61.95 36.08 4.67
CA ALA A 250 -61.00 35.49 3.72
C ALA A 250 -59.55 35.92 4.01
N LEU A 251 -59.35 37.20 4.35
CA LEU A 251 -58.03 37.72 4.72
C LEU A 251 -57.49 37.08 6.00
N GLU A 252 -58.34 36.92 7.02
CA GLU A 252 -57.92 36.31 8.29
C GLU A 252 -57.67 34.80 8.15
N GLU A 253 -58.44 34.09 7.30
CA GLU A 253 -58.17 32.68 6.98
C GLU A 253 -56.81 32.50 6.30
N ILE A 254 -56.40 33.44 5.43
CA ILE A 254 -55.05 33.44 4.86
C ILE A 254 -53.99 33.62 5.95
N ARG A 255 -54.21 34.52 6.93
CA ARG A 255 -53.30 34.71 8.06
C ARG A 255 -53.18 33.47 8.93
N VAL A 256 -54.30 32.78 9.21
CA VAL A 256 -54.29 31.50 9.93
C VAL A 256 -53.42 30.48 9.19
N ARG A 257 -53.62 30.30 7.88
CA ARG A 257 -52.81 29.38 7.07
C ARG A 257 -51.33 29.74 7.07
N GLN A 258 -51.01 31.04 7.01
CA GLN A 258 -49.64 31.53 7.09
C GLN A 258 -49.01 31.19 8.45
N ALA A 259 -49.68 31.51 9.56
CA ALA A 259 -49.21 31.20 10.90
C ALA A 259 -49.04 29.69 11.15
N GLU A 260 -49.94 28.87 10.60
CA GLU A 260 -49.82 27.40 10.63
C GLU A 260 -48.58 26.91 9.89
N ALA A 261 -48.31 27.45 8.70
CA ALA A 261 -47.12 27.11 7.92
C ALA A 261 -45.82 27.53 8.64
N GLU A 262 -45.79 28.72 9.23
CA GLU A 262 -44.65 29.22 10.02
C GLU A 262 -44.40 28.35 11.26
N ALA A 263 -45.46 27.97 11.99
CA ALA A 263 -45.35 27.07 13.13
C ALA A 263 -44.89 25.67 12.72
N ALA A 264 -45.36 25.16 11.57
CA ALA A 264 -44.90 23.87 11.03
C ALA A 264 -43.42 23.90 10.66
N LEU A 265 -42.94 24.99 10.06
CA LEU A 265 -41.51 25.18 9.73
C LEU A 265 -40.65 25.19 11.00
N LEU A 266 -41.06 25.91 12.04
CA LEU A 266 -40.34 25.94 13.32
C LEU A 266 -40.31 24.55 13.99
N ARG A 267 -41.41 23.81 13.96
CA ARG A 267 -41.43 22.41 14.45
C ARG A 267 -40.44 21.52 13.69
N GLN A 268 -40.34 21.66 12.37
CA GLN A 268 -39.35 20.92 11.58
C GLN A 268 -37.91 21.30 11.94
N ARG A 269 -37.62 22.59 12.18
CA ARG A 269 -36.30 23.04 12.62
C ARG A 269 -35.94 22.51 14.01
N ILE A 270 -36.87 22.51 14.96
CA ILE A 270 -36.68 21.91 16.29
C ILE A 270 -36.42 20.41 16.16
N ALA A 271 -37.17 19.70 15.32
CA ALA A 271 -36.91 18.29 15.06
C ALA A 271 -35.53 18.06 14.41
N ALA A 272 -35.09 18.96 13.53
CA ALA A 272 -33.77 18.93 12.90
C ALA A 272 -32.61 19.27 13.85
N ALA A 273 -32.89 19.91 14.99
CA ALA A 273 -31.92 20.15 16.07
C ALA A 273 -31.56 18.87 16.84
N ARG A 274 -32.36 17.79 16.69
CA ARG A 274 -32.05 16.46 17.21
C ARG A 274 -31.33 15.64 16.15
N LEU A 275 -30.07 15.28 16.40
CA LEU A 275 -29.30 14.46 15.49
C LEU A 275 -29.59 12.98 15.76
N LEU A 276 -30.27 12.34 14.81
CA LEU A 276 -30.61 10.92 14.84
C LEU A 276 -29.66 10.11 13.97
N ALA A 277 -29.47 8.84 14.32
CA ALA A 277 -28.67 7.90 13.54
C ALA A 277 -29.40 7.53 12.23
N PRO A 278 -28.81 7.79 11.04
CA PRO A 278 -29.41 7.39 9.76
C PRO A 278 -29.33 5.88 9.50
N ILE A 279 -28.40 5.17 10.16
CA ILE A 279 -28.22 3.72 10.05
C ILE A 279 -27.88 3.14 11.43
N ALA A 280 -28.09 1.83 11.60
CA ALA A 280 -27.50 1.09 12.70
C ALA A 280 -25.98 0.90 12.47
N GLY A 281 -25.18 1.05 13.52
CA GLY A 281 -23.73 1.00 13.44
C GLY A 281 -23.02 1.31 14.75
N VAL A 282 -21.72 1.59 14.67
CA VAL A 282 -20.88 1.97 15.81
C VAL A 282 -20.28 3.36 15.55
N VAL A 283 -20.19 4.17 16.60
CA VAL A 283 -19.56 5.50 16.54
C VAL A 283 -18.04 5.35 16.43
N VAL A 284 -17.44 5.93 15.38
CA VAL A 284 -15.99 5.84 15.10
C VAL A 284 -15.24 7.11 15.47
N THR A 285 -15.94 8.24 15.61
CA THR A 285 -15.29 9.53 15.89
C THR A 285 -14.74 9.58 17.31
N PRO A 286 -13.42 9.84 17.47
CA PRO A 286 -12.82 9.90 18.78
C PRO A 286 -13.24 11.14 19.55
N LYS A 287 -13.24 11.02 20.88
CA LYS A 287 -13.41 12.15 21.82
C LYS A 287 -14.67 13.00 21.56
N LEU A 288 -15.75 12.36 21.11
CA LEU A 288 -16.99 13.06 20.76
C LEU A 288 -17.55 13.95 21.88
N ARG A 289 -17.36 13.55 23.15
CA ARG A 289 -17.79 14.34 24.32
C ARG A 289 -17.04 15.66 24.48
N GLU A 290 -15.82 15.79 23.95
CA GLU A 290 -15.07 17.05 23.98
C GLU A 290 -15.73 18.12 23.08
N LYS A 291 -16.60 17.72 22.14
CA LYS A 291 -17.39 18.65 21.32
C LYS A 291 -18.62 19.22 22.05
N LEU A 292 -18.89 18.82 23.29
CA LEU A 292 -19.98 19.43 24.08
C LEU A 292 -19.78 20.95 24.18
N GLY A 293 -20.83 21.73 23.90
CA GLY A 293 -20.75 23.19 23.89
C GLY A 293 -20.12 23.78 22.63
N ALA A 294 -19.66 22.99 21.67
CA ALA A 294 -19.23 23.51 20.37
C ALA A 294 -20.44 23.91 19.51
N THR A 295 -20.27 24.95 18.69
CA THR A 295 -21.26 25.37 17.71
C THR A 295 -21.03 24.65 16.40
N LEU A 296 -22.09 24.03 15.86
CA LEU A 296 -22.09 23.41 14.54
C LEU A 296 -22.82 24.31 13.55
N ALA A 297 -22.24 24.48 12.36
CA ALA A 297 -22.92 25.06 11.23
C ALA A 297 -23.85 24.04 10.54
N LYS A 298 -24.83 24.55 9.80
CA LYS A 298 -25.69 23.71 8.96
C LYS A 298 -24.84 22.98 7.91
N GLY A 299 -24.92 21.66 7.89
CA GLY A 299 -24.15 20.78 7.01
C GLY A 299 -22.81 20.33 7.59
N GLU A 300 -22.42 20.81 8.77
CA GLU A 300 -21.19 20.39 9.43
C GLU A 300 -21.33 18.98 10.03
N ALA A 301 -20.28 18.17 9.91
CA ALA A 301 -20.27 16.80 10.41
C ALA A 301 -19.99 16.77 11.93
N LEU A 302 -20.90 16.14 12.69
CA LEU A 302 -20.70 15.90 14.11
C LEU A 302 -19.81 14.68 14.33
N LEU A 303 -20.20 13.54 13.75
CA LEU A 303 -19.58 12.22 13.94
C LEU A 303 -19.76 11.30 12.73
N ASP A 304 -18.99 10.22 12.73
CA ASP A 304 -19.01 9.13 11.75
C ASP A 304 -19.62 7.87 12.38
N LEU A 305 -20.60 7.29 11.68
CA LEU A 305 -21.15 5.96 11.99
C LEU A 305 -20.61 4.95 11.00
N ALA A 306 -20.05 3.85 11.49
CA ALA A 306 -19.65 2.72 10.67
C ALA A 306 -20.59 1.54 10.86
N ARG A 307 -20.97 0.87 9.76
CA ARG A 307 -21.61 -0.44 9.84
C ARG A 307 -20.54 -1.50 10.15
N VAL A 308 -20.76 -2.28 11.21
CA VAL A 308 -19.76 -3.23 11.74
C VAL A 308 -20.18 -4.69 11.56
N GLU A 309 -21.44 -4.95 11.21
CA GLU A 309 -21.97 -6.31 10.95
C GLU A 309 -21.27 -6.99 9.77
N GLU A 310 -20.92 -6.19 8.76
CA GLU A 310 -20.14 -6.58 7.60
C GLU A 310 -18.91 -5.69 7.55
N MET A 311 -17.75 -6.29 7.32
CA MET A 311 -16.50 -5.59 7.15
C MET A 311 -16.00 -5.79 5.74
N THR A 312 -15.36 -4.76 5.23
CA THR A 312 -14.73 -4.78 3.92
C THR A 312 -13.24 -5.05 4.10
N VAL A 313 -12.66 -5.89 3.27
CA VAL A 313 -11.22 -6.15 3.28
C VAL A 313 -10.64 -5.75 1.94
N ASP A 314 -9.76 -4.76 1.96
CA ASP A 314 -8.98 -4.38 0.79
C ASP A 314 -7.75 -5.28 0.71
N ILE A 315 -7.62 -5.99 -0.41
CA ILE A 315 -6.55 -6.95 -0.68
C ILE A 315 -5.67 -6.39 -1.78
N ALA A 316 -4.39 -6.18 -1.47
CA ALA A 316 -3.38 -5.74 -2.41
C ALA A 316 -2.99 -6.90 -3.33
N VAL A 317 -3.33 -6.80 -4.63
CA VAL A 317 -3.00 -7.79 -5.66
C VAL A 317 -2.18 -7.12 -6.77
N GLY A 318 -1.10 -7.77 -7.19
CA GLY A 318 -0.27 -7.28 -8.30
C GLY A 318 -0.99 -7.33 -9.65
N GLU A 319 -0.69 -6.36 -10.53
CA GLU A 319 -1.30 -6.22 -11.87
C GLU A 319 -1.33 -7.52 -12.69
N GLY A 320 -0.26 -8.32 -12.65
CA GLY A 320 -0.13 -9.54 -13.45
C GLY A 320 -1.09 -10.68 -13.08
N ASP A 321 -1.71 -10.63 -11.89
CA ASP A 321 -2.68 -11.62 -11.42
C ASP A 321 -4.14 -11.09 -11.48
N LEU A 322 -4.33 -9.78 -11.70
CA LEU A 322 -5.64 -9.12 -11.70
C LEU A 322 -6.61 -9.71 -12.74
N GLY A 323 -6.13 -10.00 -13.96
CA GLY A 323 -6.97 -10.51 -15.06
C GLY A 323 -7.52 -11.93 -14.84
N ARG A 324 -7.14 -12.60 -13.76
CA ARG A 324 -7.61 -13.95 -13.40
C ARG A 324 -8.68 -13.93 -12.33
N ILE A 325 -8.79 -12.84 -11.57
CA ILE A 325 -9.73 -12.70 -10.46
C ILE A 325 -11.07 -12.22 -11.02
N LYS A 326 -12.16 -12.82 -10.51
CA LYS A 326 -13.52 -12.40 -10.84
C LYS A 326 -14.28 -12.00 -9.57
N GLU A 327 -15.26 -11.13 -9.75
CA GLU A 327 -16.23 -10.82 -8.70
C GLU A 327 -17.00 -12.09 -8.30
N GLY A 328 -17.27 -12.25 -7.00
CA GLY A 328 -17.88 -13.43 -6.40
C GLY A 328 -16.90 -14.56 -6.06
N GLU A 329 -15.60 -14.43 -6.31
CA GLU A 329 -14.64 -15.47 -5.92
C GLU A 329 -14.48 -15.55 -4.38
N PRO A 330 -14.37 -16.76 -3.81
CA PRO A 330 -14.23 -16.91 -2.37
C PRO A 330 -12.82 -16.50 -1.92
N VAL A 331 -12.79 -15.74 -0.83
CA VAL A 331 -11.58 -15.21 -0.21
C VAL A 331 -11.43 -15.80 1.19
N SER A 332 -10.21 -16.22 1.52
CA SER A 332 -9.82 -16.60 2.87
C SER A 332 -8.84 -15.58 3.44
N VAL A 333 -9.20 -14.93 4.55
CA VAL A 333 -8.39 -13.91 5.21
C VAL A 333 -7.92 -14.41 6.58
N ARG A 334 -6.64 -14.17 6.89
CA ARG A 334 -6.05 -14.39 8.21
C ARG A 334 -5.43 -13.10 8.69
N LEU A 335 -5.89 -12.63 9.84
CA LEU A 335 -5.44 -11.38 10.44
C LEU A 335 -4.29 -11.64 11.42
N LEU A 336 -3.40 -10.67 11.58
CA LEU A 336 -2.29 -10.74 12.54
C LEU A 336 -2.80 -10.92 13.97
N ALA A 337 -3.93 -10.31 14.31
CA ALA A 337 -4.58 -10.45 15.61
C ALA A 337 -5.18 -11.85 15.85
N TYR A 338 -5.45 -12.63 14.80
CA TYR A 338 -6.09 -13.94 14.88
C TYR A 338 -5.44 -14.95 13.92
N PRO A 339 -4.22 -15.44 14.19
CA PRO A 339 -3.45 -16.28 13.26
C PRO A 339 -4.07 -17.66 13.03
N THR A 340 -4.84 -18.18 13.99
CA THR A 340 -5.49 -19.50 13.92
C THR A 340 -6.89 -19.47 13.31
N ARG A 341 -7.55 -18.30 13.25
CA ARG A 341 -8.90 -18.13 12.72
C ARG A 341 -8.82 -17.73 11.26
N THR A 342 -9.57 -18.40 10.40
CA THR A 342 -9.71 -18.02 8.98
C THR A 342 -11.08 -17.42 8.78
N PHE A 343 -11.12 -16.17 8.32
CA PHE A 343 -12.34 -15.47 7.94
C PHE A 343 -12.61 -15.74 6.47
N ARG A 344 -13.83 -16.15 6.14
CA ARG A 344 -14.26 -16.40 4.77
C ARG A 344 -15.15 -15.27 4.30
N GLY A 345 -14.96 -14.86 3.06
CA GLY A 345 -15.75 -13.83 2.40
C GLY A 345 -15.72 -14.00 0.90
N GLU A 346 -16.23 -13.01 0.18
CA GLU A 346 -16.34 -13.02 -1.27
C GLU A 346 -15.82 -11.73 -1.87
N VAL A 347 -15.25 -11.79 -3.08
CA VAL A 347 -14.81 -10.59 -3.80
C VAL A 347 -16.05 -9.79 -4.22
N ALA A 348 -16.18 -8.58 -3.69
CA ALA A 348 -17.29 -7.68 -3.97
C ALA A 348 -16.98 -6.72 -5.12
N LEU A 349 -15.75 -6.19 -5.21
CA LEU A 349 -15.37 -5.23 -6.23
C LEU A 349 -13.86 -5.29 -6.50
N ILE A 350 -13.47 -5.20 -7.77
CA ILE A 350 -12.07 -5.01 -8.15
C ILE A 350 -11.86 -3.53 -8.46
N SER A 351 -11.00 -2.83 -7.71
CA SER A 351 -10.77 -1.40 -7.92
C SER A 351 -10.19 -1.14 -9.31
N PRO A 352 -10.75 -0.20 -10.10
CA PRO A 352 -10.24 0.09 -11.45
C PRO A 352 -8.96 0.93 -11.43
N LYS A 353 -8.60 1.52 -10.28
CA LYS A 353 -7.44 2.39 -10.12
C LYS A 353 -6.28 1.62 -9.49
N ALA A 354 -5.12 1.68 -10.14
CA ALA A 354 -3.86 1.19 -9.57
C ALA A 354 -3.28 2.19 -8.57
N GLU A 355 -2.67 1.67 -7.51
CA GLU A 355 -1.84 2.43 -6.58
C GLU A 355 -0.36 2.04 -6.78
N PRO A 356 0.56 3.02 -6.82
CA PRO A 356 1.98 2.73 -6.91
C PRO A 356 2.45 2.05 -5.62
N SER A 357 3.23 0.98 -5.76
CA SER A 357 3.88 0.26 -4.66
C SER A 357 5.34 -0.01 -5.02
N ASP A 358 6.18 -0.34 -4.03
CA ASP A 358 7.63 -0.56 -4.22
C ASP A 358 7.95 -1.67 -5.24
N THR A 359 6.99 -2.58 -5.48
CA THR A 359 7.12 -3.72 -6.39
C THR A 359 6.38 -3.53 -7.73
N GLY A 360 5.83 -2.34 -7.99
CA GLY A 360 5.08 -2.00 -9.21
C GLY A 360 3.67 -1.50 -8.94
N SER A 361 2.78 -1.67 -9.92
CA SER A 361 1.36 -1.30 -9.79
C SER A 361 0.58 -2.38 -9.04
N THR A 362 -0.08 -2.00 -7.96
CA THR A 362 -0.95 -2.88 -7.17
C THR A 362 -2.40 -2.40 -7.26
N PHE A 363 -3.33 -3.34 -7.38
CA PHE A 363 -4.76 -3.08 -7.41
C PHE A 363 -5.40 -3.58 -6.12
N LYS A 364 -6.36 -2.81 -5.59
CA LYS A 364 -7.11 -3.20 -4.40
C LYS A 364 -8.34 -4.01 -4.79
N VAL A 365 -8.33 -5.29 -4.46
CA VAL A 365 -9.50 -6.17 -4.56
C VAL A 365 -10.26 -6.09 -3.24
N ARG A 366 -11.50 -5.63 -3.30
CA ARG A 366 -12.36 -5.43 -2.15
C ARG A 366 -13.22 -6.66 -1.92
N ALA A 367 -13.10 -7.28 -0.75
CA ALA A 367 -13.88 -8.44 -0.34
C ALA A 367 -14.81 -8.10 0.84
N THR A 368 -16.00 -8.68 0.88
CA THR A 368 -16.94 -8.54 2.01
C THR A 368 -16.83 -9.75 2.93
N ILE A 369 -16.77 -9.49 4.24
CA ILE A 369 -16.65 -10.50 5.28
C ILE A 369 -17.66 -10.21 6.40
N ALA A 370 -18.42 -11.23 6.80
CA ALA A 370 -19.31 -11.13 7.95
C ALA A 370 -18.51 -11.03 9.26
N ASN A 371 -18.89 -10.09 10.13
CA ASN A 371 -18.22 -9.86 11.41
C ASN A 371 -18.90 -10.60 12.56
N GLU A 372 -18.85 -11.92 12.51
CA GLU A 372 -19.43 -12.77 13.55
C GLU A 372 -18.75 -12.54 14.91
N GLY A 373 -19.53 -12.01 15.86
CA GLY A 373 -19.08 -11.74 17.23
C GLY A 373 -18.29 -10.43 17.40
N ALA A 374 -18.37 -9.50 16.44
CA ALA A 374 -17.68 -8.19 16.49
C ALA A 374 -16.15 -8.31 16.72
N ALA A 375 -15.53 -9.38 16.22
CA ALA A 375 -14.11 -9.63 16.39
C ALA A 375 -13.26 -8.77 15.44
N LEU A 376 -13.76 -8.49 14.24
CA LEU A 376 -13.08 -7.68 13.23
C LEU A 376 -13.22 -6.20 13.59
N ARG A 377 -12.09 -5.48 13.57
CA ARG A 377 -12.05 -4.03 13.73
C ARG A 377 -11.37 -3.38 12.53
N ALA A 378 -11.81 -2.16 12.22
CA ALA A 378 -11.17 -1.35 11.18
C ALA A 378 -9.68 -1.13 11.50
N GLY A 379 -8.84 -1.16 10.48
CA GLY A 379 -7.38 -1.00 10.59
C GLY A 379 -6.63 -2.29 10.91
N MET A 380 -7.30 -3.42 11.14
CA MET A 380 -6.61 -4.71 11.27
C MET A 380 -5.93 -5.10 9.96
N GLN A 381 -4.70 -5.61 10.06
CA GLN A 381 -3.91 -6.08 8.92
C GLN A 381 -3.76 -7.60 8.93
N GLY A 382 -3.49 -8.17 7.77
CA GLY A 382 -3.33 -9.60 7.60
C GLY A 382 -2.91 -10.03 6.20
N THR A 383 -3.12 -11.30 5.92
CA THR A 383 -2.89 -11.89 4.59
C THR A 383 -4.19 -12.52 4.10
N ALA A 384 -4.48 -12.33 2.82
CA ALA A 384 -5.61 -12.93 2.14
C ALA A 384 -5.14 -13.88 1.04
N ARG A 385 -5.97 -14.88 0.76
CA ARG A 385 -5.85 -15.74 -0.42
C ARG A 385 -7.18 -15.75 -1.16
N ILE A 386 -7.14 -15.32 -2.41
CA ILE A 386 -8.28 -15.33 -3.33
C ILE A 386 -8.23 -16.63 -4.14
N GLN A 387 -9.33 -17.38 -4.20
CA GLN A 387 -9.41 -18.61 -4.99
C GLN A 387 -9.84 -18.31 -6.43
N ALA A 388 -8.85 -18.16 -7.32
CA ALA A 388 -9.05 -17.89 -8.74
C ALA A 388 -9.27 -19.18 -9.55
N GLY A 389 -10.28 -19.97 -9.14
CA GLY A 389 -10.70 -21.19 -9.83
C GLY A 389 -9.64 -22.32 -9.90
N HIS A 390 -9.92 -23.32 -10.75
CA HIS A 390 -9.04 -24.47 -10.97
C HIS A 390 -8.29 -24.32 -12.29
N HIS A 391 -6.96 -24.38 -12.24
CA HIS A 391 -6.10 -24.31 -13.41
C HIS A 391 -5.23 -25.57 -13.51
N ARG A 392 -4.82 -25.91 -14.74
CA ARG A 392 -3.88 -27.01 -15.00
C ARG A 392 -2.53 -26.65 -14.35
N LEU A 393 -1.93 -27.58 -13.61
CA LEU A 393 -0.69 -27.36 -12.86
C LEU A 393 0.42 -26.74 -13.72
N VAL A 394 0.55 -27.21 -14.96
CA VAL A 394 1.53 -26.70 -15.94
C VAL A 394 1.33 -25.22 -16.26
N VAL A 395 0.08 -24.75 -16.36
CA VAL A 395 -0.25 -23.33 -16.59
C VAL A 395 0.06 -22.50 -15.35
N THR A 396 -0.23 -23.03 -14.15
CA THR A 396 0.07 -22.36 -12.89
C THR A 396 1.59 -22.21 -12.66
N MET A 397 2.39 -23.23 -12.99
CA MET A 397 3.86 -23.17 -12.85
C MET A 397 4.52 -22.27 -13.89
N LEU A 398 4.06 -22.31 -15.14
CA LEU A 398 4.65 -21.53 -16.23
C LEU A 398 4.07 -20.10 -16.34
N ARG A 399 3.26 -19.65 -15.39
CA ARG A 399 2.55 -18.35 -15.46
C ARG A 399 3.49 -17.15 -15.70
N GLY A 400 4.61 -17.09 -14.98
CA GLY A 400 5.60 -16.02 -15.13
C GLY A 400 6.36 -16.10 -16.46
N PRO A 401 7.06 -17.23 -16.74
CA PRO A 401 7.80 -17.40 -17.98
C PRO A 401 6.92 -17.25 -19.23
N ALA A 402 5.70 -17.80 -19.24
CA ALA A 402 4.80 -17.73 -20.39
C ALA A 402 4.33 -16.29 -20.66
N ALA A 403 3.99 -15.53 -19.62
CA ALA A 403 3.61 -14.12 -19.77
C ALA A 403 4.80 -13.29 -20.29
N TRP A 404 5.99 -13.50 -19.73
CA TRP A 404 7.22 -12.86 -20.22
C TRP A 404 7.49 -13.19 -21.69
N LEU A 405 7.37 -14.45 -22.08
CA LEU A 405 7.62 -14.90 -23.46
C LEU A 405 6.60 -14.31 -24.42
N GLN A 406 5.30 -14.32 -24.08
CA GLN A 406 4.24 -13.70 -24.89
C GLN A 406 4.45 -12.20 -25.09
N LEU A 407 4.75 -11.45 -24.01
CA LEU A 407 5.01 -10.02 -24.09
C LEU A 407 6.28 -9.70 -24.87
N THR A 408 7.34 -10.49 -24.68
CA THR A 408 8.61 -10.31 -25.40
C THR A 408 8.43 -10.62 -26.89
N TRP A 409 7.69 -11.67 -27.23
CA TRP A 409 7.39 -12.02 -28.61
C TRP A 409 6.49 -10.99 -29.30
N TRP A 410 5.53 -10.40 -28.56
CA TRP A 410 4.73 -9.29 -29.05
C TRP A 410 5.57 -8.04 -29.32
N ARG A 411 6.52 -7.71 -28.43
CA ARG A 411 7.46 -6.59 -28.61
C ARG A 411 8.42 -6.77 -29.81
N LEU A 412 8.67 -8.02 -30.22
CA LEU A 412 9.58 -8.36 -31.31
C LEU A 412 8.86 -8.49 -32.66
N LYS A 413 7.52 -8.58 -32.68
CA LYS A 413 6.75 -8.53 -33.92
C LYS A 413 6.56 -7.07 -34.36
N PRO A 414 6.85 -6.74 -35.63
CA PRO A 414 6.70 -5.40 -36.17
C PRO A 414 5.25 -4.95 -36.28
#